data_AF-A0A1G6M7M7-F1
#
_entry.id   AF-A0A1G6M7M7-F1
#
_cell.length_a   1.000
_cell.length_b   1.000
_cell.length_c   1.000
_cell.angle_alpha   90.00
_cell.angle_beta   90.00
_cell.angle_gamma   90.00
#
_symmetry.space_group_name_H-M   'P 1'
#
loop_
_entity.id
_entity.type
_entity.pdbx_description
1 polymer ?
#
loop_
_entity_poly.entity_id
_entity_poly.type
_entity_poly.pdbx_seq_one_letter_code
_entity_poly.pdbx_strand_id
1 'polypeptide(L)'
;MNRLAAVERALRTAPPHALVDIVTVALTEQYGAARVELRMADYAMSSLQVVEPVPLTTEPVTIHGSPQGRAFGSQEPHVVPDPRGREVDVHLPVTIRGDRMGVLSVTMPEDRFTRALLPELQHVCEVLGHEILVAERDTDLYVLARRASRLTLAAEMQWQLLPGRACSRPEFALGGHIEPAYTIFGDNFDWSVSAEHLTLTVTNGMGEGIEAALLTNLAVNAMRNARRAGLGLSDQARLADQAVYAQYRGGAHVSVLLLRFTLATGEVEAVDAGSPRMWRLRGKDVDALPFDAQLPLGMFEDTPYASEHFRVRPGDRFLIGSDGVYEAAASTGEKYGERALARSLTATRLLPPAQVPGAVLRELAAYRGQTPVDDDALVVCLDWYGRSGDGPHPGP
;
A
#
# COMPACT_ATOMS: atom_id res chain seq x y z
N MET A 1 19.68 -18.23 27.54
CA MET A 1 19.45 -18.00 26.10
C MET A 1 18.50 -16.82 25.98
N ASN A 2 18.77 -15.83 25.13
CA ASN A 2 17.88 -14.68 24.96
C ASN A 2 16.51 -15.17 24.44
N ARG A 3 15.42 -14.86 25.14
CA ARG A 3 14.04 -15.30 24.79
C ARG A 3 13.72 -14.95 23.35
N LEU A 4 14.04 -13.72 22.95
CA LEU A 4 13.82 -13.19 21.61
C LEU A 4 14.52 -14.04 20.54
N ALA A 5 15.80 -14.35 20.75
CA ALA A 5 16.59 -15.15 19.81
C ALA A 5 16.06 -16.58 19.64
N ALA A 6 15.40 -17.13 20.66
CA ALA A 6 14.75 -18.44 20.57
C ALA A 6 13.50 -18.37 19.67
N VAL A 7 12.66 -17.33 19.84
CA VAL A 7 11.47 -17.11 18.99
C VAL A 7 11.87 -16.87 17.54
N GLU A 8 12.87 -16.02 17.29
CA GLU A 8 13.36 -15.76 15.93
C GLU A 8 13.85 -17.02 15.23
N ARG A 9 14.63 -17.84 15.94
CA ARG A 9 15.13 -19.10 15.38
C ARG A 9 13.98 -20.04 15.05
N ALA A 10 13.01 -20.16 15.96
CA ALA A 10 11.85 -21.02 15.74
C ALA A 10 11.07 -20.58 14.49
N LEU A 11 10.79 -19.28 14.34
CA LEU A 11 10.12 -18.72 13.17
C LEU A 11 10.88 -18.98 11.86
N ARG A 12 12.18 -18.71 11.81
CA ARG A 12 13.01 -18.90 10.59
C ARG A 12 13.11 -20.35 10.12
N THR A 13 12.96 -21.31 11.04
CA THR A 13 13.03 -22.76 10.72
C THR A 13 11.66 -23.41 10.58
N ALA A 14 10.59 -22.66 10.79
CA ALA A 14 9.23 -23.18 10.74
C ALA A 14 8.83 -23.50 9.29
N PRO A 15 8.01 -24.54 9.08
CA PRO A 15 7.27 -24.68 7.83
C PRO A 15 6.46 -23.40 7.55
N PRO A 16 6.43 -22.88 6.31
CA PRO A 16 5.74 -21.64 5.95
C PRO A 16 4.28 -21.55 6.42
N HIS A 17 3.54 -22.65 6.37
CA HIS A 17 2.13 -22.70 6.79
C HIS A 17 1.92 -22.77 8.31
N ALA A 18 2.98 -22.98 9.10
CA ALA A 18 2.91 -23.23 10.53
C ALA A 18 3.40 -22.04 11.39
N LEU A 19 3.71 -20.88 10.80
CA LEU A 19 4.28 -19.75 11.55
C LEU A 19 3.39 -19.30 12.72
N VAL A 20 2.06 -19.35 12.55
CA VAL A 20 1.10 -18.96 13.60
C VAL A 20 1.14 -19.93 14.78
N ASP A 21 1.21 -21.24 14.52
CA ASP A 21 1.34 -22.25 15.58
C ASP A 21 2.68 -22.12 16.30
N ILE A 22 3.77 -21.92 15.54
CA ILE A 22 5.11 -21.78 16.11
C ILE A 22 5.24 -20.51 16.95
N VAL A 23 4.73 -19.36 16.49
CA VAL A 23 4.75 -18.13 17.31
C VAL A 23 3.87 -18.29 18.55
N THR A 24 2.75 -19.01 18.43
CA THR A 24 1.86 -19.31 19.56
C THR A 24 2.60 -20.12 20.63
N VAL A 25 3.22 -21.25 20.25
CA VAL A 25 4.01 -22.08 21.17
C VAL A 25 5.16 -21.27 21.79
N ALA A 26 5.90 -20.52 20.97
CA ALA A 26 7.04 -19.74 21.45
C ALA A 26 6.62 -18.63 22.43
N LEU A 27 5.50 -17.94 22.19
CA LEU A 27 4.99 -16.92 23.10
C LEU A 27 4.43 -17.51 24.39
N THR A 28 3.78 -18.67 24.31
CA THR A 28 3.32 -19.42 25.49
C THR A 28 4.49 -19.84 26.36
N GLU A 29 5.54 -20.44 25.79
CA GLU A 29 6.70 -20.94 26.54
C GLU A 29 7.60 -19.83 27.10
N GLN A 30 7.90 -18.80 26.29
CA GLN A 30 8.88 -17.78 26.65
C GLN A 30 8.28 -16.61 27.43
N TYR A 31 6.99 -16.30 27.22
CA TYR A 31 6.31 -15.13 27.80
C TYR A 31 5.09 -15.50 28.66
N GLY A 32 4.62 -16.75 28.63
CA GLY A 32 3.44 -17.16 29.40
C GLY A 32 2.13 -16.67 28.81
N ALA A 33 2.06 -16.47 27.49
CA ALA A 33 0.81 -16.15 26.80
C ALA A 33 -0.22 -17.27 26.99
N ALA A 34 -1.48 -16.89 27.22
CA ALA A 34 -2.61 -17.81 27.34
C ALA A 34 -3.27 -18.07 25.98
N ARG A 35 -3.34 -17.04 25.13
CA ARG A 35 -3.86 -17.12 23.76
C ARG A 35 -3.06 -16.21 22.85
N VAL A 36 -2.83 -16.67 21.62
CA VAL A 36 -2.20 -15.89 20.56
C VAL A 36 -3.06 -16.03 19.31
N GLU A 37 -3.33 -14.92 18.62
CA GLU A 37 -4.18 -14.90 17.45
C GLU A 37 -3.68 -13.86 16.44
N LEU A 38 -3.32 -14.33 15.25
CA LEU A 38 -2.95 -13.47 14.14
C LEU A 38 -4.18 -13.12 13.31
N ARG A 39 -4.42 -11.83 13.10
CA ARG A 39 -5.37 -11.35 12.08
C ARG A 39 -4.67 -10.55 11.00
N MET A 40 -5.01 -10.79 9.74
CA MET A 40 -4.52 -10.03 8.60
C MET A 40 -5.57 -9.07 8.07
N ALA A 41 -5.12 -7.90 7.62
CA ALA A 41 -5.99 -6.91 7.00
C ALA A 41 -6.45 -7.36 5.63
N ASP A 42 -7.74 -7.21 5.38
CA ASP A 42 -8.36 -7.56 4.12
C ASP A 42 -7.97 -6.60 2.99
N TYR A 43 -8.25 -6.95 1.73
CA TYR A 43 -7.83 -6.13 0.59
C TYR A 43 -8.41 -4.71 0.63
N ALA A 44 -9.63 -4.51 1.17
CA ALA A 44 -10.25 -3.19 1.32
C ALA A 44 -9.72 -2.37 2.52
N MET A 45 -8.86 -2.93 3.37
CA MET A 45 -8.44 -2.32 4.64
C MET A 45 -9.62 -1.88 5.52
N SER A 46 -10.65 -2.71 5.55
CA SER A 46 -11.89 -2.49 6.30
C SER A 46 -11.98 -3.40 7.52
N SER A 47 -11.39 -4.60 7.43
CA SER A 47 -11.51 -5.67 8.42
C SER A 47 -10.22 -6.46 8.60
N LEU A 48 -10.10 -7.07 9.77
CA LEU A 48 -9.02 -7.94 10.19
C LEU A 48 -9.57 -9.37 10.27
N GLN A 49 -9.07 -10.23 9.39
CA GLN A 49 -9.46 -11.62 9.20
C GLN A 49 -8.52 -12.55 9.96
N VAL A 50 -9.04 -13.54 10.68
CA VAL A 50 -8.20 -14.50 11.40
C VAL A 50 -7.43 -15.38 10.41
N VAL A 51 -6.16 -15.67 10.71
CA VAL A 51 -5.38 -16.65 9.95
C VAL A 51 -5.71 -18.04 10.46
N GLU A 52 -6.45 -18.80 9.66
CA GLU A 52 -6.95 -20.13 10.01
C GLU A 52 -6.95 -21.06 8.78
N PRO A 53 -6.85 -22.39 8.96
CA PRO A 53 -6.77 -23.33 7.83
C PRO A 53 -7.98 -23.30 6.90
N VAL A 54 -9.17 -23.02 7.46
CA VAL A 54 -10.41 -22.81 6.71
C VAL A 54 -10.80 -21.35 6.89
N PRO A 55 -10.64 -20.50 5.86
CA PRO A 55 -10.95 -19.07 5.96
C PRO A 55 -12.43 -18.80 6.27
N LEU A 56 -12.71 -17.65 6.86
CA LEU A 56 -14.06 -17.11 7.10
C LEU A 56 -14.93 -17.97 8.05
N THR A 57 -14.30 -18.74 8.94
CA THR A 57 -15.01 -19.47 9.99
C THR A 57 -15.12 -18.67 11.28
N THR A 58 -14.11 -17.83 11.56
CA THR A 58 -14.14 -16.88 12.68
C THR A 58 -14.61 -15.51 12.21
N GLU A 59 -15.47 -14.85 13.00
CA GLU A 59 -15.94 -13.50 12.68
C GLU A 59 -14.78 -12.50 12.58
N PRO A 60 -14.77 -11.65 11.53
CA PRO A 60 -13.75 -10.62 11.36
C PRO A 60 -13.95 -9.46 12.35
N VAL A 61 -12.86 -8.75 12.62
CA VAL A 61 -12.87 -7.54 13.44
C VAL A 61 -12.76 -6.30 12.54
N THR A 62 -13.56 -5.26 12.77
CA THR A 62 -13.46 -4.02 12.00
C THR A 62 -12.13 -3.30 12.28
N ILE A 63 -11.47 -2.77 11.25
CA ILE A 63 -10.27 -1.92 11.45
C ILE A 63 -10.64 -0.61 12.14
N HIS A 64 -11.85 -0.09 11.90
CA HIS A 64 -12.33 1.11 12.56
C HIS A 64 -13.09 0.78 13.84
N GLY A 65 -12.70 1.44 14.94
CA GLY A 65 -13.41 1.37 16.22
C GLY A 65 -13.03 0.21 17.15
N SER A 66 -12.27 -0.79 16.67
CA SER A 66 -11.83 -1.91 17.50
C SER A 66 -10.46 -1.66 18.19
N PRO A 67 -10.16 -2.35 19.29
CA PRO A 67 -8.84 -2.36 19.90
C PRO A 67 -7.71 -2.81 18.95
N GLN A 68 -7.95 -3.86 18.16
CA GLN A 68 -7.03 -4.37 17.16
C GLN A 68 -6.80 -3.32 16.08
N GLY A 69 -7.89 -2.71 15.61
CA GLY A 69 -7.89 -1.60 14.66
C GLY A 69 -7.11 -0.39 15.14
N ARG A 70 -7.13 -0.09 16.45
CA ARG A 70 -6.28 0.96 17.04
C ARG A 70 -4.79 0.63 16.90
N ALA A 71 -4.36 -0.58 17.25
CA ALA A 71 -2.96 -1.01 17.06
C ALA A 71 -2.56 -1.01 15.57
N PHE A 72 -3.44 -1.49 14.70
CA PHE A 72 -3.26 -1.46 13.24
C PHE A 72 -3.14 -0.02 12.70
N GLY A 73 -3.94 0.91 13.21
CA GLY A 73 -3.90 2.31 12.85
C GLY A 73 -2.62 3.00 13.34
N SER A 74 -2.40 3.05 14.65
CA SER A 74 -1.27 3.77 15.24
C SER A 74 0.08 3.17 14.88
N GLN A 75 0.13 1.88 14.53
CA GLN A 75 1.37 1.11 14.45
C GLN A 75 2.11 1.09 15.80
N GLU A 76 1.35 1.14 16.90
CA GLU A 76 1.83 1.02 18.28
C GLU A 76 1.06 -0.07 19.03
N PRO A 77 1.65 -0.71 20.05
CA PRO A 77 0.96 -1.72 20.84
C PRO A 77 -0.23 -1.10 21.59
N HIS A 78 -1.38 -1.76 21.52
CA HIS A 78 -2.56 -1.36 22.26
C HIS A 78 -2.89 -2.40 23.33
N VAL A 79 -2.82 -1.98 24.60
CA VAL A 79 -3.06 -2.84 25.76
C VAL A 79 -4.48 -2.61 26.28
N VAL A 80 -5.26 -3.67 26.40
CA VAL A 80 -6.63 -3.67 26.93
C VAL A 80 -6.69 -4.61 28.14
N PRO A 81 -6.88 -4.07 29.36
CA PRO A 81 -7.12 -4.90 30.54
C PRO A 81 -8.48 -5.61 30.44
N ASP A 82 -8.55 -6.87 30.86
CA ASP A 82 -9.83 -7.58 31.05
C ASP A 82 -10.65 -6.89 32.16
N PRO A 83 -11.94 -6.58 31.94
CA PRO A 83 -12.83 -6.09 32.99
C PRO A 83 -12.85 -6.93 34.27
N ARG A 84 -12.54 -8.23 34.20
CA ARG A 84 -12.46 -9.12 35.38
C ARG A 84 -11.12 -9.09 36.10
N GLY A 85 -10.11 -8.37 35.60
CA GLY A 85 -8.80 -8.19 36.23
C GLY A 85 -8.03 -9.51 36.39
N ARG A 86 -8.04 -10.36 35.36
CA ARG A 86 -7.29 -11.63 35.36
C ARG A 86 -6.37 -11.77 34.17
N GLU A 87 -6.74 -11.16 33.05
CA GLU A 87 -6.01 -11.21 31.80
C GLU A 87 -5.81 -9.80 31.23
N VAL A 88 -4.84 -9.68 30.35
CA VAL A 88 -4.53 -8.48 29.60
C VAL A 88 -4.38 -8.87 28.13
N ASP A 89 -5.13 -8.20 27.26
CA ASP A 89 -4.98 -8.33 25.82
C ASP A 89 -3.98 -7.30 25.31
N VAL A 90 -2.97 -7.77 24.59
CA VAL A 90 -1.95 -6.94 23.95
C VAL A 90 -2.10 -7.10 22.44
N HIS A 91 -2.56 -6.06 21.77
CA HIS A 91 -2.67 -6.02 20.31
C HIS A 91 -1.42 -5.36 19.73
N LEU A 92 -0.67 -6.10 18.92
CA LEU A 92 0.61 -5.69 18.36
C LEU A 92 0.50 -5.61 16.84
N PRO A 93 0.90 -4.50 16.20
CA PRO A 93 0.88 -4.41 14.74
C PRO A 93 1.90 -5.38 14.12
N VAL A 94 1.49 -6.04 13.04
CA VAL A 94 2.39 -6.82 12.17
C VAL A 94 2.59 -6.02 10.89
N THR A 95 3.82 -5.56 10.67
CA THR A 95 4.17 -4.57 9.64
C THR A 95 5.53 -4.88 9.02
N ILE A 96 5.70 -4.55 7.74
CA ILE A 96 6.98 -4.70 7.04
C ILE A 96 7.27 -3.43 6.25
N ARG A 97 8.33 -2.72 6.61
CA ARG A 97 8.81 -1.53 5.88
C ARG A 97 7.71 -0.50 5.58
N GLY A 98 6.73 -0.37 6.48
CA GLY A 98 5.59 0.54 6.36
C GLY A 98 4.31 -0.09 5.81
N ASP A 99 4.38 -1.28 5.22
CA ASP A 99 3.20 -2.04 4.79
C ASP A 99 2.54 -2.76 5.97
N ARG A 100 1.23 -2.56 6.10
CA ARG A 100 0.45 -2.92 7.29
C ARG A 100 -0.27 -4.23 7.03
N MET A 101 0.31 -5.33 7.50
CA MET A 101 -0.21 -6.66 7.20
C MET A 101 -1.36 -7.06 8.11
N GLY A 102 -1.29 -6.71 9.39
CA GLY A 102 -2.24 -7.22 10.37
C GLY A 102 -1.92 -6.87 11.82
N VAL A 103 -2.46 -7.67 12.73
CA VAL A 103 -2.33 -7.53 14.18
C VAL A 103 -2.18 -8.90 14.81
N LEU A 104 -1.16 -9.07 15.65
CA LEU A 104 -1.03 -10.20 16.56
C LEU A 104 -1.66 -9.81 17.90
N SER A 105 -2.70 -10.53 18.31
CA SER A 105 -3.30 -10.36 19.63
C SER A 105 -2.75 -11.42 20.58
N VAL A 106 -2.21 -10.99 21.72
CA VAL A 106 -1.63 -11.85 22.75
C VAL A 106 -2.38 -11.60 24.05
N THR A 107 -3.10 -12.61 24.52
CA THR A 107 -3.75 -12.59 25.83
C THR A 107 -2.78 -13.17 26.85
N MET A 108 -2.53 -12.44 27.94
CA MET A 108 -1.60 -12.84 28.99
C MET A 108 -2.26 -12.74 30.37
N PRO A 109 -1.93 -13.62 31.33
CA PRO A 109 -2.30 -13.41 32.73
C PRO A 109 -1.77 -12.07 33.24
N GLU A 110 -2.57 -11.33 34.01
CA GLU A 110 -2.22 -9.98 34.48
C GLU A 110 -0.92 -9.96 35.29
N ASP A 111 -0.66 -11.00 36.10
CA ASP A 111 0.55 -11.16 36.91
C ASP A 111 1.81 -11.47 36.10
N ARG A 112 1.65 -11.88 34.84
CA ARG A 112 2.75 -12.19 33.91
C ARG A 112 3.04 -11.05 32.94
N PHE A 113 2.13 -10.09 32.82
CA PHE A 113 2.28 -8.95 31.92
C PHE A 113 2.98 -7.76 32.60
N THR A 114 3.94 -7.16 31.89
CA THR A 114 4.48 -5.84 32.21
C THR A 114 4.72 -5.06 30.94
N ARG A 115 4.54 -3.73 30.98
CA ARG A 115 4.78 -2.85 29.83
C ARG A 115 6.22 -2.91 29.31
N ALA A 116 7.17 -3.37 30.13
CA ALA A 116 8.55 -3.59 29.71
C ALA A 116 8.71 -4.70 28.65
N LEU A 117 7.72 -5.60 28.49
CA LEU A 117 7.73 -6.64 27.45
C LEU A 117 7.33 -6.13 26.06
N LEU A 118 6.70 -4.96 25.97
CA LEU A 118 6.16 -4.46 24.70
C LEU A 118 7.22 -4.36 23.59
N PRO A 119 8.44 -3.83 23.81
CA PRO A 119 9.45 -3.76 22.77
C PRO A 119 9.87 -5.14 22.25
N GLU A 120 9.99 -6.14 23.12
CA GLU A 120 10.34 -7.51 22.71
C GLU A 120 9.21 -8.15 21.89
N LEU A 121 7.96 -7.99 22.31
CA LEU A 121 6.79 -8.50 21.59
C LEU A 121 6.59 -7.81 20.23
N GLN A 122 6.88 -6.51 20.15
CA GLN A 122 6.89 -5.78 18.87
C GLN A 122 7.94 -6.33 17.93
N HIS A 123 9.16 -6.58 18.41
CA HIS A 123 10.22 -7.18 17.60
C HIS A 123 9.83 -8.58 17.11
N VAL A 124 9.17 -9.39 17.93
CA VAL A 124 8.59 -10.68 17.48
C VAL A 124 7.61 -10.47 16.32
N CYS A 125 6.76 -9.45 16.38
CA CYS A 125 5.80 -9.15 15.31
C CYS A 125 6.48 -8.64 14.02
N GLU A 126 7.56 -7.88 14.14
CA GLU A 126 8.39 -7.47 12.99
C GLU A 126 9.00 -8.68 12.31
N VAL A 127 9.59 -9.61 13.07
CA VAL A 127 10.16 -10.86 12.54
C VAL A 127 9.08 -11.73 11.92
N LEU A 128 7.94 -11.90 12.61
CA LEU A 128 6.79 -12.63 12.08
C LEU A 128 6.32 -12.05 10.75
N GLY A 129 6.24 -10.72 10.62
CA GLY A 129 5.94 -10.06 9.36
C GLY A 129 6.91 -10.51 8.26
N HIS A 130 8.21 -10.36 8.48
CA HIS A 130 9.23 -10.77 7.50
C HIS A 130 9.09 -12.24 7.08
N GLU A 131 8.85 -13.15 8.02
CA GLU A 131 8.68 -14.58 7.71
C GLU A 131 7.37 -14.86 6.97
N ILE A 132 6.27 -14.14 7.25
CA ILE A 132 5.02 -14.27 6.48
C ILE A 132 5.26 -13.85 5.02
N LEU A 133 5.95 -12.73 4.78
CA LEU A 133 6.24 -12.27 3.42
C LEU A 133 7.07 -13.30 2.63
N VAL A 134 8.00 -14.00 3.29
CA VAL A 134 8.75 -15.11 2.67
C VAL A 134 7.85 -16.33 2.45
N ALA A 135 6.99 -16.64 3.42
CA ALA A 135 6.10 -17.79 3.40
C ALA A 135 5.01 -17.71 2.32
N GLU A 136 4.55 -16.51 1.95
CA GLU A 136 3.55 -16.29 0.89
C GLU A 136 3.96 -16.86 -0.47
N ARG A 137 5.26 -17.11 -0.72
CA ARG A 137 5.73 -17.81 -1.92
C ARG A 137 5.41 -19.32 -1.91
N ASP A 138 5.35 -19.91 -0.72
CA ASP A 138 5.31 -21.35 -0.52
C ASP A 138 3.91 -21.84 -0.07
N THR A 139 3.05 -20.94 0.43
CA THR A 139 1.69 -21.25 0.89
C THR A 139 0.69 -20.12 0.62
N ASP A 140 -0.53 -20.48 0.26
CA ASP A 140 -1.64 -19.54 0.08
C ASP A 140 -2.32 -19.14 1.39
N LEU A 141 -1.93 -19.70 2.54
CA LEU A 141 -2.60 -19.50 3.83
C LEU A 141 -2.85 -18.01 4.16
N TYR A 142 -1.83 -17.18 4.00
CA TYR A 142 -1.89 -15.75 4.33
C TYR A 142 -2.68 -14.95 3.28
N VAL A 143 -2.54 -15.31 2.00
CA VAL A 143 -3.32 -14.73 0.91
C VAL A 143 -4.81 -15.06 1.07
N LEU A 144 -5.14 -16.28 1.48
CA LEU A 144 -6.50 -16.73 1.77
C LEU A 144 -7.07 -16.02 3.00
N ALA A 145 -6.29 -15.86 4.06
CA ALA A 145 -6.72 -15.13 5.26
C ALA A 145 -7.12 -13.68 4.93
N ARG A 146 -6.43 -13.01 4.00
CA ARG A 146 -6.76 -11.62 3.61
C ARG A 146 -8.05 -11.46 2.81
N ARG A 147 -8.72 -12.55 2.41
CA ARG A 147 -9.94 -12.47 1.59
C ARG A 147 -11.17 -12.37 2.48
N ALA A 148 -11.72 -11.17 2.66
CA ALA A 148 -13.06 -11.02 3.27
C ALA A 148 -14.17 -11.56 2.34
N SER A 149 -13.91 -11.58 1.02
CA SER A 149 -14.74 -12.24 0.03
C SER A 149 -13.88 -12.73 -1.15
N ARG A 150 -14.49 -13.48 -2.09
CA ARG A 150 -13.78 -14.00 -3.25
C ARG A 150 -13.41 -12.86 -4.22
N LEU A 151 -12.11 -12.73 -4.53
CA LEU A 151 -11.62 -11.88 -5.62
C LEU A 151 -12.13 -12.40 -6.98
N THR A 152 -12.49 -11.47 -7.88
CA THR A 152 -12.57 -11.80 -9.30
C THR A 152 -11.17 -12.13 -9.85
N LEU A 153 -11.09 -12.85 -10.98
CA LEU A 153 -9.80 -13.19 -11.59
C LEU A 153 -8.99 -11.93 -11.93
N ALA A 154 -9.65 -10.91 -12.47
CA ALA A 154 -8.96 -9.68 -12.82
C ALA A 154 -8.45 -8.95 -11.55
N ALA A 155 -9.20 -8.97 -10.44
CA ALA A 155 -8.77 -8.35 -9.19
C ALA A 155 -7.57 -9.10 -8.61
N GLU A 156 -7.58 -10.44 -8.67
CA GLU A 156 -6.43 -11.28 -8.35
C GLU A 156 -5.18 -10.87 -9.14
N MET A 157 -5.30 -10.73 -10.46
CA MET A 157 -4.19 -10.34 -11.33
C MET A 157 -3.60 -8.98 -10.95
N GLN A 158 -4.45 -8.03 -10.57
CA GLN A 158 -4.05 -6.67 -10.23
C GLN A 158 -3.40 -6.60 -8.85
N TRP A 159 -3.95 -7.30 -7.85
CA TRP A 159 -3.32 -7.41 -6.54
C TRP A 159 -1.95 -8.11 -6.61
N GLN A 160 -1.81 -9.13 -7.46
CA GLN A 160 -0.52 -9.80 -7.69
C GLN A 160 0.48 -8.93 -8.47
N LEU A 161 0.01 -7.94 -9.21
CA LEU A 161 0.88 -7.03 -9.97
C LEU A 161 1.52 -5.96 -9.06
N LEU A 162 0.87 -5.56 -7.96
CA LEU A 162 1.33 -4.49 -7.08
C LEU A 162 2.67 -4.83 -6.38
N PRO A 163 3.57 -3.84 -6.20
CA PRO A 163 4.87 -4.02 -5.53
C PRO A 163 4.80 -4.07 -3.99
N GLY A 164 3.62 -3.83 -3.41
CA GLY A 164 3.39 -3.55 -1.99
C GLY A 164 2.62 -2.24 -1.80
N ARG A 165 1.88 -2.10 -0.70
CA ARG A 165 0.91 -1.00 -0.56
C ARG A 165 1.46 0.24 0.12
N ALA A 166 2.55 0.11 0.85
CA ALA A 166 3.23 1.22 1.48
C ALA A 166 4.73 0.95 1.56
N CYS A 167 5.49 2.02 1.63
CA CYS A 167 6.93 1.96 1.84
C CYS A 167 7.36 3.14 2.70
N SER A 168 8.17 2.90 3.73
CA SER A 168 8.76 3.95 4.54
C SER A 168 10.29 3.87 4.51
N ARG A 169 10.92 5.01 4.26
CA ARG A 169 12.36 5.23 4.21
C ARG A 169 12.69 6.52 4.97
N PRO A 170 13.96 6.73 5.38
CA PRO A 170 14.35 8.01 5.97
C PRO A 170 14.03 9.21 5.09
N GLU A 171 14.11 9.07 3.76
CA GLU A 171 13.90 10.14 2.81
C GLU A 171 12.43 10.40 2.45
N PHE A 172 11.55 9.41 2.57
CA PHE A 172 10.15 9.51 2.16
C PHE A 172 9.29 8.41 2.80
N ALA A 173 7.98 8.59 2.81
CA ALA A 173 7.04 7.50 3.02
C ALA A 173 5.87 7.58 2.03
N LEU A 174 5.46 6.44 1.49
CA LEU A 174 4.34 6.34 0.55
C LEU A 174 3.29 5.33 1.01
N GLY A 175 2.07 5.53 0.55
CA GLY A 175 0.95 4.61 0.68
C GLY A 175 0.05 4.69 -0.54
N GLY A 176 -0.42 3.54 -1.03
CA GLY A 176 -1.37 3.43 -2.13
C GLY A 176 -2.57 2.57 -1.74
N HIS A 177 -3.74 2.89 -2.29
CA HIS A 177 -4.94 2.06 -2.19
C HIS A 177 -5.80 2.19 -3.44
N ILE A 178 -6.54 1.13 -3.74
CA ILE A 178 -7.43 0.98 -4.89
C ILE A 178 -8.77 0.48 -4.38
N GLU A 179 -9.86 1.12 -4.81
CA GLU A 179 -11.24 0.68 -4.53
C GLU A 179 -12.07 0.66 -5.83
N PRO A 180 -12.95 -0.33 -6.06
CA PRO A 180 -13.26 -1.45 -5.16
C PRO A 180 -12.11 -2.45 -5.03
N ALA A 181 -11.90 -3.00 -3.83
CA ALA A 181 -10.78 -3.94 -3.63
C ALA A 181 -11.03 -5.36 -4.20
N TYR A 182 -12.28 -5.78 -4.45
CA TYR A 182 -12.62 -7.16 -4.84
C TYR A 182 -13.11 -7.32 -6.29
N THR A 183 -13.34 -6.20 -6.96
CA THR A 183 -13.72 -6.07 -8.37
C THR A 183 -12.87 -4.96 -8.97
N ILE A 184 -12.65 -4.93 -10.28
CA ILE A 184 -11.47 -4.26 -10.85
C ILE A 184 -11.79 -3.65 -12.20
N PHE A 185 -11.12 -2.53 -12.49
CA PHE A 185 -11.03 -1.90 -13.79
C PHE A 185 -9.55 -1.76 -14.20
N GLY A 186 -9.10 -0.56 -14.54
CA GLY A 186 -7.80 -0.32 -15.14
C GLY A 186 -6.69 0.06 -14.18
N ASP A 187 -7.04 0.52 -12.99
CA ASP A 187 -6.11 1.26 -12.15
C ASP A 187 -5.04 0.39 -11.50
N ASN A 188 -3.81 0.87 -11.51
CA ASN A 188 -2.68 0.27 -10.80
C ASN A 188 -1.64 1.32 -10.40
N PHE A 189 -0.80 0.97 -9.42
CA PHE A 189 0.40 1.73 -9.11
C PHE A 189 1.60 0.80 -8.92
N ASP A 190 2.76 1.22 -9.41
CA ASP A 190 4.04 0.54 -9.20
C ASP A 190 5.05 1.51 -8.58
N TRP A 191 5.96 0.98 -7.78
CA TRP A 191 7.04 1.74 -7.21
C TRP A 191 8.27 0.86 -7.05
N SER A 192 9.43 1.47 -7.12
CA SER A 192 10.69 0.81 -6.82
C SER A 192 11.69 1.81 -6.26
N VAL A 193 12.55 1.34 -5.37
CA VAL A 193 13.52 2.18 -4.67
C VAL A 193 14.91 1.59 -4.87
N SER A 194 15.80 2.38 -5.45
CA SER A 194 17.24 2.10 -5.50
C SER A 194 17.97 2.91 -4.42
N ALA A 195 19.31 2.86 -4.39
CA ALA A 195 20.11 3.71 -3.51
C ALA A 195 19.99 5.21 -3.84
N GLU A 196 19.60 5.55 -5.07
CA GLU A 196 19.62 6.90 -5.62
C GLU A 196 18.24 7.43 -5.98
N HIS A 197 17.31 6.53 -6.36
CA HIS A 197 16.02 6.92 -6.94
C HIS A 197 14.84 6.20 -6.30
N LEU A 198 13.76 6.93 -6.08
CA LEU A 198 12.40 6.38 -5.98
C LEU A 198 11.73 6.55 -7.34
N THR A 199 11.32 5.45 -7.97
CA THR A 199 10.41 5.47 -9.13
C THR A 199 9.01 5.19 -8.64
N LEU A 200 8.03 5.97 -9.07
CA LEU A 200 6.61 5.78 -8.81
C LEU A 200 5.85 5.93 -10.12
N THR A 201 4.98 4.99 -10.44
CA THR A 201 4.10 5.05 -11.60
C THR A 201 2.67 4.82 -11.16
N VAL A 202 1.74 5.59 -11.70
CA VAL A 202 0.30 5.34 -11.54
C VAL A 202 -0.31 5.21 -12.91
N THR A 203 -1.10 4.17 -13.14
CA THR A 203 -1.63 3.79 -14.44
C THR A 203 -3.15 3.65 -14.36
N ASN A 204 -3.85 4.09 -15.39
CA ASN A 204 -5.25 3.74 -15.64
C ASN A 204 -5.34 3.05 -17.02
N GLY A 205 -5.63 1.75 -17.02
CA GLY A 205 -5.84 0.97 -18.23
C GLY A 205 -7.27 1.05 -18.75
N MET A 206 -7.44 1.31 -20.05
CA MET A 206 -8.76 1.35 -20.68
C MET A 206 -9.53 0.01 -20.54
N GLY A 207 -10.81 0.10 -20.17
CA GLY A 207 -11.77 -1.00 -20.18
C GLY A 207 -12.09 -1.52 -18.78
N GLU A 208 -12.65 -2.73 -18.72
CA GLU A 208 -13.01 -3.37 -17.45
C GLU A 208 -12.65 -4.86 -17.43
N GLY A 209 -12.61 -5.44 -16.23
CA GLY A 209 -12.42 -6.87 -16.04
C GLY A 209 -11.06 -7.39 -16.54
N ILE A 210 -11.06 -8.55 -17.20
CA ILE A 210 -9.82 -9.27 -17.56
C ILE A 210 -9.02 -8.52 -18.63
N GLU A 211 -9.69 -7.89 -19.60
CA GLU A 211 -9.00 -7.16 -20.68
C GLU A 211 -8.24 -5.95 -20.15
N ALA A 212 -8.88 -5.15 -19.28
CA ALA A 212 -8.20 -4.05 -18.58
C ALA A 212 -7.04 -4.57 -17.74
N ALA A 213 -7.23 -5.70 -17.03
CA ALA A 213 -6.18 -6.27 -16.22
C ALA A 213 -4.96 -6.74 -17.03
N LEU A 214 -5.18 -7.35 -18.20
CA LEU A 214 -4.12 -7.76 -19.13
C LEU A 214 -3.38 -6.56 -19.73
N LEU A 215 -4.13 -5.53 -20.14
CA LEU A 215 -3.61 -4.30 -20.69
C LEU A 215 -2.69 -3.58 -19.69
N THR A 216 -3.17 -3.36 -18.47
CA THR A 216 -2.40 -2.74 -17.39
C THR A 216 -1.18 -3.60 -17.03
N ASN A 217 -1.32 -4.93 -17.01
CA ASN A 217 -0.19 -5.84 -16.76
C ASN A 217 0.91 -5.72 -17.83
N LEU A 218 0.54 -5.64 -19.11
CA LEU A 218 1.48 -5.42 -20.21
C LEU A 218 2.22 -4.10 -20.04
N ALA A 219 1.50 -2.99 -19.82
CA ALA A 219 2.10 -1.67 -19.67
C ALA A 219 3.05 -1.60 -18.45
N VAL A 220 2.61 -2.05 -17.28
CA VAL A 220 3.43 -2.05 -16.06
C VAL A 220 4.68 -2.92 -16.25
N ASN A 221 4.56 -4.10 -16.83
CA ASN A 221 5.73 -4.96 -17.05
C ASN A 221 6.67 -4.45 -18.14
N ALA A 222 6.16 -3.77 -19.17
CA ALA A 222 7.00 -3.09 -20.15
C ALA A 222 7.82 -1.95 -19.52
N MET A 223 7.19 -1.12 -18.68
CA MET A 223 7.89 -0.07 -17.93
C MET A 223 8.92 -0.66 -16.95
N ARG A 224 8.57 -1.72 -16.22
CA ARG A 224 9.50 -2.46 -15.35
C ARG A 224 10.68 -3.03 -16.12
N ASN A 225 10.44 -3.58 -17.30
CA ASN A 225 11.48 -4.13 -18.18
C ASN A 225 12.45 -3.04 -18.61
N ALA A 226 11.93 -1.93 -19.16
CA ALA A 226 12.72 -0.80 -19.58
C ALA A 226 13.54 -0.18 -18.44
N ARG A 227 12.93 -0.03 -17.25
CA ARG A 227 13.61 0.43 -16.03
C ARG A 227 14.77 -0.47 -15.64
N ARG A 228 14.55 -1.80 -15.66
CA ARG A 228 15.58 -2.80 -15.33
C ARG A 228 16.68 -2.89 -16.39
N ALA A 229 16.42 -2.43 -17.60
CA ALA A 229 17.42 -2.24 -18.65
C ALA A 229 18.22 -0.92 -18.49
N GLY A 230 17.94 -0.12 -17.45
CA GLY A 230 18.67 1.12 -17.15
C GLY A 230 18.25 2.34 -17.97
N LEU A 231 17.09 2.29 -18.63
CA LEU A 231 16.62 3.38 -19.48
C LEU A 231 16.05 4.56 -18.69
N GLY A 232 16.12 5.76 -19.28
CA GLY A 232 15.52 6.99 -18.74
C GLY A 232 13.99 6.93 -18.73
N LEU A 233 13.33 7.87 -18.03
CA LEU A 233 11.89 7.82 -17.80
C LEU A 233 11.08 7.94 -19.10
N SER A 234 11.47 8.84 -20.00
CA SER A 234 10.85 8.96 -21.33
C SER A 234 11.00 7.71 -22.19
N ASP A 235 12.16 7.04 -22.14
CA ASP A 235 12.37 5.78 -22.86
C ASP A 235 11.56 4.63 -22.26
N GLN A 236 11.33 4.63 -20.95
CA GLN A 236 10.41 3.67 -20.31
C GLN A 236 8.98 3.84 -20.82
N ALA A 237 8.50 5.09 -20.93
CA ALA A 237 7.19 5.39 -21.50
C ALA A 237 7.12 4.96 -22.98
N ARG A 238 8.14 5.29 -23.79
CA ARG A 238 8.19 4.93 -25.22
C ARG A 238 8.20 3.42 -25.46
N LEU A 239 8.97 2.64 -24.69
CA LEU A 239 8.97 1.18 -24.85
C LEU A 239 7.65 0.55 -24.40
N ALA A 240 7.01 1.10 -23.37
CA ALA A 240 5.68 0.66 -22.95
C ALA A 240 4.61 1.00 -23.98
N ASP A 241 4.65 2.21 -24.56
CA ASP A 241 3.81 2.62 -25.71
C ASP A 241 3.95 1.65 -26.88
N GLN A 242 5.18 1.36 -27.31
CA GLN A 242 5.44 0.41 -28.40
C GLN A 242 4.91 -1.00 -28.09
N ALA A 243 5.07 -1.48 -26.85
CA ALA A 243 4.56 -2.78 -26.44
C ALA A 243 3.03 -2.85 -26.47
N VAL A 244 2.36 -1.83 -25.93
CA VAL A 244 0.89 -1.73 -25.93
C VAL A 244 0.36 -1.57 -27.35
N TYR A 245 0.96 -0.69 -28.16
CA TYR A 245 0.57 -0.49 -29.56
C TYR A 245 0.76 -1.76 -30.39
N ALA A 246 1.86 -2.48 -30.23
CA ALA A 246 2.12 -3.72 -30.96
C ALA A 246 1.03 -4.78 -30.72
N GLN A 247 0.51 -4.84 -29.49
CA GLN A 247 -0.53 -5.78 -29.08
C GLN A 247 -1.94 -5.32 -29.50
N TYR A 248 -2.28 -4.04 -29.28
CA TYR A 248 -3.66 -3.56 -29.38
C TYR A 248 -3.93 -2.64 -30.59
N ARG A 249 -2.89 -2.17 -31.28
CA ARG A 249 -2.97 -1.33 -32.49
C ARG A 249 -3.85 -0.09 -32.33
N GLY A 250 -3.78 0.56 -31.17
CA GLY A 250 -4.62 1.72 -30.82
C GLY A 250 -6.04 1.39 -30.36
N GLY A 251 -6.45 0.11 -30.38
CA GLY A 251 -7.76 -0.33 -29.91
C GLY A 251 -7.92 -0.29 -28.39
N ALA A 252 -6.81 -0.29 -27.65
CA ALA A 252 -6.75 -0.09 -26.21
C ALA A 252 -5.46 0.67 -25.85
N HIS A 253 -5.50 1.47 -24.80
CA HIS A 253 -4.40 2.32 -24.37
C HIS A 253 -4.36 2.47 -22.84
N VAL A 254 -3.22 2.90 -22.31
CA VAL A 254 -3.01 3.08 -20.87
C VAL A 254 -2.56 4.49 -20.60
N SER A 255 -3.32 5.21 -19.78
CA SER A 255 -2.91 6.53 -19.31
C SER A 255 -1.96 6.35 -18.12
N VAL A 256 -0.83 7.06 -18.09
CA VAL A 256 0.21 6.84 -17.07
C VAL A 256 0.83 8.14 -16.61
N LEU A 257 1.01 8.27 -15.30
CA LEU A 257 1.93 9.24 -14.70
C LEU A 257 3.17 8.50 -14.19
N LEU A 258 4.34 8.76 -14.80
CA LEU A 258 5.62 8.23 -14.35
C LEU A 258 6.39 9.32 -13.60
N LEU A 259 6.98 8.96 -12.47
CA LEU A 259 7.77 9.86 -11.63
C LEU A 259 9.07 9.18 -11.20
N ARG A 260 10.18 9.93 -11.24
CA ARG A 260 11.48 9.52 -10.70
C ARG A 260 12.05 10.60 -9.81
N PHE A 261 12.10 10.33 -8.51
CA PHE A 261 12.65 11.21 -7.48
C PHE A 261 14.10 10.84 -7.21
N THR A 262 15.01 11.80 -7.33
CA THR A 262 16.41 11.67 -6.90
C THR A 262 16.51 11.92 -5.40
N LEU A 263 16.81 10.88 -4.64
CA LEU A 263 16.81 10.86 -3.17
C LEU A 263 17.77 11.90 -2.56
N ALA A 264 18.91 12.14 -3.22
CA ALA A 264 19.93 13.06 -2.73
C ALA A 264 19.53 14.55 -2.87
N THR A 265 18.83 14.92 -3.94
CA THR A 265 18.62 16.34 -4.32
C THR A 265 17.17 16.80 -4.17
N GLY A 266 16.22 15.86 -4.21
CA GLY A 266 14.80 16.13 -4.36
C GLY A 266 14.43 16.58 -5.79
N GLU A 267 15.30 16.38 -6.78
CA GLU A 267 14.93 16.58 -8.18
C GLU A 267 13.99 15.45 -8.62
N VAL A 268 12.95 15.83 -9.37
CA VAL A 268 11.95 14.90 -9.88
C VAL A 268 11.83 15.06 -11.37
N GLU A 269 11.90 13.95 -12.06
CA GLU A 269 11.54 13.81 -13.46
C GLU A 269 10.12 13.21 -13.54
N ALA A 270 9.30 13.75 -14.42
CA ALA A 270 7.92 13.33 -14.64
C ALA A 270 7.62 13.11 -16.12
N VAL A 271 6.83 12.10 -16.44
CA VAL A 271 6.20 11.93 -17.76
C VAL A 271 4.70 11.74 -17.52
N ASP A 272 3.91 12.69 -18.01
CA ASP A 272 2.44 12.61 -18.00
C ASP A 272 1.95 12.13 -19.36
N ALA A 273 1.69 10.83 -19.49
CA ALA A 273 1.07 10.20 -20.63
C ALA A 273 -0.47 10.16 -20.48
N GLY A 274 -1.08 11.27 -20.05
CA GLY A 274 -2.52 11.53 -20.09
C GLY A 274 -3.12 11.83 -18.70
N SER A 275 -3.17 10.82 -17.84
CA SER A 275 -3.69 10.86 -16.47
C SER A 275 -3.36 9.52 -15.82
N PRO A 276 -2.91 9.42 -14.56
CA PRO A 276 -3.45 10.09 -13.35
C PRO A 276 -2.92 11.51 -13.06
N ARG A 277 -3.63 12.25 -12.18
CA ARG A 277 -3.28 13.63 -11.79
C ARG A 277 -2.57 13.71 -10.44
N MET A 278 -1.75 14.74 -10.26
CA MET A 278 -0.93 14.96 -9.05
C MET A 278 -1.20 16.31 -8.39
N TRP A 279 -1.36 16.30 -7.07
CA TRP A 279 -1.51 17.48 -6.23
C TRP A 279 -0.41 17.52 -5.18
N ARG A 280 0.00 18.72 -4.80
CA ARG A 280 1.02 18.98 -3.77
C ARG A 280 0.41 19.79 -2.63
N LEU A 281 0.58 19.31 -1.40
CA LEU A 281 0.44 20.09 -0.18
C LEU A 281 1.83 20.57 0.27
N ARG A 282 2.00 21.89 0.40
CA ARG A 282 3.20 22.53 0.95
C ARG A 282 2.78 23.53 2.03
N GLY A 283 3.09 23.21 3.29
CA GLY A 283 2.62 24.01 4.42
C GLY A 283 1.08 23.98 4.51
N LYS A 284 0.41 25.04 4.05
CA LYS A 284 -1.06 25.13 3.99
C LYS A 284 -1.60 25.20 2.56
N ASP A 285 -0.72 25.32 1.58
CA ASP A 285 -1.09 25.56 0.19
C ASP A 285 -1.24 24.21 -0.52
N VAL A 286 -2.35 24.04 -1.22
CA VAL A 286 -2.61 22.87 -2.06
C VAL A 286 -2.69 23.35 -3.51
N ASP A 287 -1.80 22.83 -4.34
CA ASP A 287 -1.75 23.13 -5.76
C ASP A 287 -1.80 21.84 -6.58
N ALA A 288 -2.52 21.84 -7.70
CA ALA A 288 -2.31 20.84 -8.74
C ALA A 288 -0.93 21.08 -9.38
N LEU A 289 -0.19 20.01 -9.68
CA LEU A 289 1.03 20.11 -10.47
C LEU A 289 0.65 19.96 -11.95
N PRO A 290 0.71 21.05 -12.74
CA PRO A 290 0.46 20.95 -14.17
C PRO A 290 1.66 20.29 -14.84
N PHE A 291 1.38 19.28 -15.66
CA PHE A 291 2.29 18.70 -16.62
C PHE A 291 1.71 18.94 -18.02
N ASP A 292 2.58 19.00 -19.02
CA ASP A 292 2.16 19.01 -20.41
C ASP A 292 1.64 17.61 -20.76
N ALA A 293 0.31 17.47 -20.78
CA ALA A 293 -0.34 16.19 -21.03
C ALA A 293 0.04 15.63 -22.41
N GLN A 294 0.60 14.43 -22.41
CA GLN A 294 0.96 13.68 -23.61
C GLN A 294 -0.05 12.55 -23.85
N LEU A 295 0.06 11.91 -25.01
CA LEU A 295 -0.92 10.89 -25.42
C LEU A 295 -0.75 9.60 -24.59
N PRO A 296 -1.86 8.91 -24.22
CA PRO A 296 -1.81 7.62 -23.55
C PRO A 296 -0.96 6.59 -24.30
N LEU A 297 -0.31 5.72 -23.54
CA LEU A 297 0.56 4.67 -24.07
C LEU A 297 -0.24 3.71 -24.95
N GLY A 298 0.25 3.47 -26.16
CA GLY A 298 -0.31 2.54 -27.12
C GLY A 298 -1.46 3.09 -27.95
N MET A 299 -1.81 4.38 -27.79
CA MET A 299 -2.86 5.03 -28.57
C MET A 299 -2.46 5.19 -30.04
N PHE A 300 -1.19 5.50 -30.30
CA PHE A 300 -0.61 5.63 -31.64
C PHE A 300 0.76 4.96 -31.70
N GLU A 301 1.23 4.68 -32.91
CA GLU A 301 2.57 4.14 -33.13
C GLU A 301 3.63 5.23 -32.92
N ASP A 302 4.72 4.88 -32.24
CA ASP A 302 5.90 5.73 -32.05
C ASP A 302 5.58 7.10 -31.42
N THR A 303 4.74 7.11 -30.39
CA THR A 303 4.39 8.33 -29.67
C THR A 303 5.64 8.91 -28.98
N PRO A 304 5.99 10.20 -29.21
CA PRO A 304 7.12 10.83 -28.52
C PRO A 304 6.73 11.19 -27.08
N TYR A 305 7.59 10.81 -26.14
CA TYR A 305 7.44 11.19 -24.73
C TYR A 305 8.58 12.09 -24.25
N ALA A 306 8.23 13.19 -23.59
CA ALA A 306 9.17 14.16 -23.03
C ALA A 306 9.03 14.20 -21.50
N SER A 307 10.19 14.23 -20.83
CA SER A 307 10.26 14.36 -19.38
C SER A 307 10.23 15.82 -18.95
N GLU A 308 9.39 16.13 -17.97
CA GLU A 308 9.37 17.40 -17.26
C GLU A 308 10.11 17.29 -15.91
N HIS A 309 10.56 18.43 -15.40
CA HIS A 309 11.40 18.47 -14.20
C HIS A 309 10.88 19.46 -13.18
N PHE A 310 10.83 19.05 -11.93
CA PHE A 310 10.56 19.94 -10.80
C PHE A 310 11.37 19.50 -9.57
N ARG A 311 11.29 20.28 -8.49
CA ARG A 311 12.02 19.98 -7.25
C ARG A 311 11.08 19.92 -6.05
N VAL A 312 11.18 18.81 -5.33
CA VAL A 312 10.47 18.60 -4.06
C VAL A 312 11.29 19.12 -2.89
N ARG A 313 10.59 19.51 -1.83
CA ARG A 313 11.17 20.05 -0.61
C ARG A 313 10.81 19.14 0.57
N PRO A 314 11.69 19.00 1.57
CA PRO A 314 11.32 18.40 2.85
C PRO A 314 10.01 18.99 3.39
N GLY A 315 9.08 18.11 3.77
CA GLY A 315 7.74 18.47 4.23
C GLY A 315 6.68 18.59 3.12
N ASP A 316 7.05 18.44 1.84
CA ASP A 316 6.06 18.32 0.77
C ASP A 316 5.30 16.99 0.90
N ARG A 317 3.99 17.05 0.72
CA ARG A 317 3.12 15.89 0.54
C ARG A 317 2.53 15.91 -0.86
N PHE A 318 2.51 14.76 -1.51
CA PHE A 318 1.89 14.57 -2.80
C PHE A 318 0.72 13.60 -2.69
N LEU A 319 -0.35 13.90 -3.42
CA LEU A 319 -1.45 12.97 -3.65
C LEU A 319 -1.58 12.76 -5.15
N ILE A 320 -1.62 11.52 -5.59
CA ILE A 320 -1.88 11.14 -6.98
C ILE A 320 -3.21 10.39 -6.98
N GLY A 321 -4.10 10.78 -7.89
CA GLY A 321 -5.43 10.19 -8.01
C GLY A 321 -5.79 9.91 -9.46
N SER A 322 -6.38 8.75 -9.72
CA SER A 322 -6.99 8.43 -11.02
C SER A 322 -8.27 9.25 -11.26
N ASP A 323 -8.80 9.19 -12.48
CA ASP A 323 -10.08 9.79 -12.84
C ASP A 323 -11.24 9.28 -12.00
N GLY A 324 -11.24 8.00 -11.61
CA GLY A 324 -12.18 7.50 -10.62
C GLY A 324 -12.20 8.31 -9.31
N VAL A 325 -11.13 9.03 -8.97
CA VAL A 325 -11.14 9.95 -7.82
C VAL A 325 -11.66 11.34 -8.20
N TYR A 326 -11.08 12.00 -9.20
CA TYR A 326 -11.36 13.42 -9.46
C TYR A 326 -12.58 13.68 -10.36
N GLU A 327 -13.01 12.70 -11.16
CA GLU A 327 -14.23 12.76 -11.99
C GLU A 327 -15.47 12.23 -11.27
N ALA A 328 -15.31 11.52 -10.14
CA ALA A 328 -16.43 11.01 -9.35
C ALA A 328 -17.45 12.11 -9.02
N ALA A 329 -18.73 11.85 -9.24
CA ALA A 329 -19.80 12.81 -8.98
C ALA A 329 -20.65 12.44 -7.77
N ALA A 330 -21.09 13.46 -7.03
CA ALA A 330 -22.17 13.33 -6.06
C ALA A 330 -23.52 13.11 -6.76
N SER A 331 -24.55 12.75 -6.00
CA SER A 331 -25.94 12.66 -6.51
C SER A 331 -26.47 13.96 -7.10
N THR A 332 -25.86 15.11 -6.76
CA THR A 332 -26.15 16.43 -7.32
C THR A 332 -25.50 16.66 -8.69
N GLY A 333 -24.63 15.76 -9.15
CA GLY A 333 -23.84 15.89 -10.38
C GLY A 333 -22.56 16.73 -10.21
N GLU A 334 -22.29 17.28 -9.02
CA GLU A 334 -21.02 17.96 -8.74
C GLU A 334 -19.89 16.93 -8.67
N LYS A 335 -18.81 17.15 -9.42
CA LYS A 335 -17.60 16.33 -9.35
C LYS A 335 -16.89 16.59 -8.03
N TYR A 336 -16.33 15.54 -7.43
CA TYR A 336 -15.46 15.60 -6.24
C TYR A 336 -14.40 16.68 -6.47
N GLY A 337 -13.78 16.64 -7.65
CA GLY A 337 -13.04 17.77 -8.22
C GLY A 337 -11.86 18.23 -7.34
N GLU A 338 -11.23 19.33 -7.76
CA GLU A 338 -10.02 19.83 -7.09
C GLU A 338 -10.29 20.34 -5.67
N ARG A 339 -11.47 20.93 -5.44
CA ARG A 339 -11.81 21.52 -4.14
C ARG A 339 -12.03 20.46 -3.06
N ALA A 340 -12.72 19.35 -3.35
CA ALA A 340 -12.89 18.31 -2.34
C ALA A 340 -11.56 17.61 -2.06
N LEU A 341 -10.77 17.37 -3.10
CA LEU A 341 -9.46 16.76 -2.93
C LEU A 341 -8.51 17.64 -2.10
N ALA A 342 -8.50 18.96 -2.33
CA ALA A 342 -7.72 19.90 -1.52
C ALA A 342 -8.15 19.93 -0.05
N ARG A 343 -9.46 19.83 0.21
CA ARG A 343 -9.98 19.67 1.58
C ARG A 343 -9.51 18.36 2.19
N SER A 344 -9.57 17.26 1.45
CA SER A 344 -9.14 15.94 1.92
C SER A 344 -7.65 15.90 2.25
N LEU A 345 -6.80 16.47 1.38
CA LEU A 345 -5.37 16.69 1.65
C LEU A 345 -5.14 17.47 2.94
N THR A 346 -5.90 18.54 3.16
CA THR A 346 -5.79 19.38 4.35
C THR A 346 -6.27 18.66 5.61
N ALA A 347 -7.33 17.86 5.51
CA ALA A 347 -7.94 17.11 6.61
C ALA A 347 -7.08 15.92 7.04
N THR A 348 -6.36 15.31 6.10
CA THR A 348 -5.52 14.13 6.32
C THR A 348 -4.06 14.46 6.62
N ARG A 349 -3.68 15.75 6.71
CA ARG A 349 -2.28 16.21 6.87
C ARG A 349 -1.53 15.63 8.07
N LEU A 350 -2.24 15.20 9.12
CA LEU A 350 -1.65 14.60 10.33
C LEU A 350 -1.64 13.07 10.29
N LEU A 351 -2.28 12.46 9.28
CA LEU A 351 -2.26 11.02 9.09
C LEU A 351 -0.93 10.61 8.42
N PRO A 352 -0.37 9.44 8.81
CA PRO A 352 0.70 8.82 8.06
C PRO A 352 0.29 8.58 6.59
N PRO A 353 1.20 8.71 5.61
CA PRO A 353 0.86 8.58 4.19
C PRO A 353 0.23 7.22 3.86
N ALA A 354 0.62 6.15 4.56
CA ALA A 354 0.01 4.82 4.45
C ALA A 354 -1.51 4.77 4.77
N GLN A 355 -2.06 5.74 5.50
CA GLN A 355 -3.49 5.80 5.83
C GLN A 355 -4.29 6.78 4.97
N VAL A 356 -3.60 7.72 4.32
CA VAL A 356 -4.25 8.79 3.56
C VAL A 356 -5.12 8.24 2.44
N PRO A 357 -4.66 7.30 1.57
CA PRO A 357 -5.50 6.74 0.52
C PRO A 357 -6.83 6.18 1.02
N GLY A 358 -6.82 5.36 2.07
CA GLY A 358 -8.04 4.80 2.65
C GLY A 358 -8.97 5.87 3.25
N ALA A 359 -8.41 6.95 3.82
CA ALA A 359 -9.21 8.07 4.30
C ALA A 359 -9.88 8.84 3.16
N VAL A 360 -9.14 9.14 2.09
CA VAL A 360 -9.65 9.82 0.89
C VAL A 360 -10.73 8.97 0.22
N LEU A 361 -10.49 7.67 0.03
CA LEU A 361 -11.45 6.78 -0.64
C LEU A 361 -12.74 6.56 0.19
N ARG A 362 -12.66 6.55 1.53
CA ARG A 362 -13.86 6.56 2.37
C ARG A 362 -14.65 7.87 2.26
N GLU A 363 -13.96 9.00 2.21
CA GLU A 363 -14.61 10.30 1.98
C GLU A 363 -15.26 10.34 0.60
N LEU A 364 -14.59 9.82 -0.43
CA LEU A 364 -15.09 9.69 -1.79
C LEU A 364 -16.35 8.81 -1.84
N ALA A 365 -16.35 7.66 -1.17
CA ALA A 365 -17.51 6.79 -1.07
C ALA A 365 -18.70 7.50 -0.40
N ALA A 366 -18.45 8.25 0.67
CA ALA A 366 -19.48 9.06 1.33
C ALA A 366 -20.00 10.19 0.43
N TYR A 367 -19.13 10.79 -0.38
CA TYR A 367 -19.49 11.85 -1.34
C TYR A 367 -20.35 11.33 -2.50
N ARG A 368 -20.01 10.14 -3.05
CA ARG A 368 -20.79 9.46 -4.10
C ARG A 368 -22.17 9.03 -3.60
N GLY A 369 -22.29 8.62 -2.33
CA GLY A 369 -23.55 8.19 -1.73
C GLY A 369 -24.05 6.87 -2.34
N GLN A 370 -25.20 6.89 -3.02
CA GLN A 370 -25.79 5.72 -3.67
C GLN A 370 -25.50 5.62 -5.17
N THR A 371 -24.72 6.55 -5.72
CA THR A 371 -24.32 6.50 -7.14
C THR A 371 -23.51 5.22 -7.39
N PRO A 372 -23.83 4.45 -8.45
CA PRO A 372 -23.08 3.26 -8.82
C PRO A 372 -21.58 3.53 -8.97
N VAL A 373 -20.78 2.50 -8.68
CA VAL A 373 -19.33 2.53 -8.91
C VAL A 373 -19.10 1.97 -10.31
N ASP A 374 -18.92 2.88 -11.26
CA ASP A 374 -18.73 2.53 -12.68
C ASP A 374 -17.25 2.47 -13.09
N ASP A 375 -16.33 2.75 -12.15
CA ASP A 375 -14.88 2.75 -12.36
C ASP A 375 -14.13 2.54 -11.03
N ASP A 376 -12.88 2.07 -11.08
CA ASP A 376 -12.01 2.03 -9.91
C ASP A 376 -11.42 3.40 -9.59
N ALA A 377 -11.09 3.58 -8.32
CA ALA A 377 -10.53 4.80 -7.77
C ALA A 377 -9.24 4.45 -7.03
N LEU A 378 -8.14 4.95 -7.53
CA LEU A 378 -6.81 4.77 -6.97
C LEU A 378 -6.29 6.06 -6.39
N VAL A 379 -5.76 5.97 -5.18
CA VAL A 379 -5.07 7.08 -4.50
C VAL A 379 -3.69 6.63 -4.03
N VAL A 380 -2.66 7.40 -4.37
CA VAL A 380 -1.32 7.30 -3.77
C VAL A 380 -0.99 8.57 -3.01
N CYS A 381 -0.49 8.44 -1.80
CA CYS A 381 0.05 9.52 -0.99
C CYS A 381 1.56 9.32 -0.80
N LEU A 382 2.35 10.38 -0.98
CA LEU A 382 3.80 10.38 -0.78
C LEU A 382 4.20 11.59 0.06
N ASP A 383 4.80 11.35 1.22
CA ASP A 383 5.47 12.37 2.01
C ASP A 383 6.96 12.38 1.69
N TRP A 384 7.51 13.58 1.45
CA TRP A 384 8.93 13.77 1.23
C TRP A 384 9.60 14.35 2.48
N TYR A 385 10.56 13.63 3.04
CA TYR A 385 11.38 14.09 4.17
C TYR A 385 12.74 14.61 3.70
N GLY A 386 13.25 14.10 2.57
CA GLY A 386 14.59 14.37 2.07
C GLY A 386 15.68 13.69 2.91
N ARG A 387 16.93 13.72 2.43
CA ARG A 387 18.07 13.27 3.24
C ARG A 387 18.38 14.33 4.30
N SER A 388 18.28 13.95 5.57
CA SER A 388 18.88 14.71 6.67
C SER A 388 20.39 14.78 6.44
N GLY A 389 20.95 15.98 6.40
CA GLY A 389 22.35 16.23 6.05
C GLY A 389 23.41 15.78 7.07
N ASP A 390 23.16 14.78 7.91
CA ASP A 390 24.11 14.33 8.94
C ASP A 390 24.29 12.80 8.98
N GLY A 391 25.51 12.34 8.69
CA GLY A 391 26.05 11.03 9.05
C GLY A 391 26.57 10.17 7.89
N PRO A 392 27.87 9.78 7.87
CA PRO A 392 28.45 9.00 6.78
C PRO A 392 27.91 7.58 6.77
N HIS A 393 27.68 7.04 5.57
CA HIS A 393 27.56 5.60 5.35
C HIS A 393 28.78 4.89 5.95
N PRO A 394 28.63 3.92 6.87
CA PRO A 394 29.61 2.86 6.93
C PRO A 394 29.43 2.09 5.61
N GLY A 395 30.46 2.18 4.76
CA GLY A 395 30.62 1.31 3.60
C GLY A 395 30.73 -0.16 4.01
N PRO A 396 30.85 -1.04 3.02
CA PRO A 396 30.28 -2.40 2.95
C PRO A 396 30.64 -3.35 4.09
#